data_AF-A0A2V9AM27-F1
#
_entry.id   AF-A0A2V9AM27-F1
#
_cell.length_a   1.000
_cell.length_b   1.000
_cell.length_c   1.000
_cell.angle_alpha   90.00
_cell.angle_beta   90.00
_cell.angle_gamma   90.00
#
_symmetry.space_group_name_H-M   'P 1'
#
loop_
_entity.id
_entity.type
_entity.pdbx_description
1 polymer ?
#
loop_
_entity_poly.entity_id
_entity_poly.type
_entity_poly.pdbx_seq_one_letter_code
_entity_poly.pdbx_strand_id
1 'polypeptide(L)'
;MARISTRANSLEEQDNLTQAREEWLKALPLLPPTSTQAEWIRGKVYKLELAAKHAPAHPKNEWAKKLGPLAPVAILLAKSKVLLTALFKLKFLLSLGAFMALYWSLYGAAFGVGFVLLIFVHEMGHYIDIRRRGLPADMPVFLPGLGAYVRWQALGVTRTTRAAVSLAGPLAGFLGAAVCAVMWYKTGSGVWAALASATAWLNILNLIPIWVLDGGQAANALSKTERFVLLASCLALWAITGNGLFFLVAGGVTYRLFTRDLPPMPSPKIAVYYVFVLAALGSVLYLIPTQGFGQQ
;
A
#
# COMPACT_ATOMS: atom_id res chain seq x y z
N MET A 1 -8.41 54.17 9.59
CA MET A 1 -8.22 53.00 8.71
C MET A 1 -7.76 51.75 9.46
N ALA A 2 -6.59 51.74 10.12
CA ALA A 2 -6.08 50.55 10.82
C ALA A 2 -7.06 49.90 11.82
N ARG A 3 -7.77 50.69 12.64
CA ARG A 3 -8.77 50.18 13.59
C ARG A 3 -9.97 49.51 12.92
N ILE A 4 -10.40 50.02 11.76
CA ILE A 4 -11.53 49.47 10.99
C ILE A 4 -11.12 48.15 10.36
N SER A 5 -9.93 48.07 9.76
CA SER A 5 -9.42 46.84 9.16
C SER A 5 -9.19 45.72 10.18
N THR A 6 -8.65 46.04 11.38
CA THR A 6 -8.46 45.03 12.43
C THR A 6 -9.79 44.46 12.91
N ARG A 7 -10.78 45.32 13.15
CA ARG A 7 -12.10 44.89 13.60
C ARG A 7 -12.83 44.08 12.52
N ALA A 8 -12.79 44.54 11.27
CA ALA A 8 -13.41 43.84 10.16
C ALA A 8 -12.78 42.45 9.94
N ASN A 9 -11.45 42.33 10.01
CA ASN A 9 -10.76 41.04 9.92
C ASN A 9 -11.12 40.10 11.09
N SER A 10 -11.22 40.61 12.32
CA SER A 10 -11.64 39.79 13.46
C SER A 10 -13.07 39.25 13.34
N LEU A 11 -13.96 40.00 12.68
CA LEU A 11 -15.34 39.57 12.41
C LEU A 11 -15.39 38.53 11.30
N GLU A 12 -14.49 38.60 10.31
CA GLU A 12 -14.32 37.56 9.28
C GLU A 12 -13.82 36.25 9.91
N GLU A 13 -12.85 36.30 10.83
CA GLU A 13 -12.34 35.12 11.55
C GLU A 13 -13.40 34.44 12.42
N GLN A 14 -14.39 35.20 12.89
CA GLN A 14 -15.53 34.71 13.69
C GLN A 14 -16.74 34.28 12.83
N ASP A 15 -16.57 34.20 11.51
CA ASP A 15 -17.62 33.85 10.54
C ASP A 15 -18.85 34.80 10.56
N ASN A 16 -18.68 36.01 11.11
CA ASN A 16 -19.72 37.02 11.22
C ASN A 16 -19.68 37.97 10.02
N LEU A 17 -19.92 37.40 8.83
CA LEU A 17 -19.68 38.02 7.53
C LEU A 17 -20.50 39.30 7.29
N THR A 18 -21.72 39.36 7.80
CA THR A 18 -22.59 40.54 7.68
C THR A 18 -22.04 41.74 8.45
N GLN A 19 -21.57 41.52 9.69
CA GLN A 19 -20.98 42.58 10.50
C GLN A 19 -19.60 42.99 9.97
N ALA A 20 -18.81 42.04 9.46
CA ALA A 20 -17.55 42.34 8.78
C ALA A 20 -17.75 43.26 7.56
N ARG A 21 -18.79 43.00 6.75
CA ARG A 21 -19.18 43.85 5.61
C ARG A 21 -19.52 45.27 6.04
N GLU A 22 -20.35 45.44 7.06
CA GLU A 22 -20.73 46.76 7.58
C GLU A 22 -19.52 47.55 8.09
N GLU A 23 -18.57 46.86 8.72
CA GLU A 23 -17.36 47.51 9.23
C GLU A 23 -16.44 47.95 8.08
N TRP A 24 -16.30 47.17 7.00
CA TRP A 24 -15.58 47.59 5.80
C TRP A 24 -16.24 48.78 5.07
N LEU A 25 -17.57 48.87 5.07
CA LEU A 25 -18.29 50.00 4.45
C LEU A 25 -17.98 51.34 5.14
N LYS A 26 -17.71 51.33 6.46
CA LYS A 26 -17.32 52.55 7.21
C LYS A 26 -15.98 53.12 6.76
N ALA A 27 -15.15 52.34 6.06
CA ALA A 27 -13.87 52.81 5.53
C ALA A 27 -14.00 53.56 4.19
N LEU A 28 -15.08 53.36 3.42
CA LEU A 28 -15.25 53.98 2.10
C LEU A 28 -15.35 55.52 2.13
N PRO A 29 -16.07 56.16 3.07
CA PRO A 29 -16.13 57.62 3.15
C PRO A 29 -14.79 58.27 3.55
N LEU A 30 -13.85 57.49 4.10
CA LEU A 30 -12.55 57.96 4.56
C LEU A 30 -11.47 57.94 3.47
N LEU A 31 -11.82 57.47 2.26
CA LEU A 31 -10.91 57.31 1.14
C LEU A 31 -11.36 58.11 -0.08
N PRO A 32 -10.42 58.60 -0.92
CA PRO A 32 -10.76 59.16 -2.22
C PRO A 32 -11.51 58.11 -3.07
N PRO A 33 -12.62 58.49 -3.72
CA PRO A 33 -13.54 57.54 -4.35
C PRO A 33 -12.96 56.77 -5.56
N THR A 34 -11.85 57.25 -6.13
CA THR A 34 -11.11 56.67 -7.26
C THR A 34 -9.79 55.99 -6.84
N SER A 35 -9.51 55.91 -5.54
CA SER A 35 -8.29 55.27 -5.05
C SER A 35 -8.35 53.75 -5.21
N THR A 36 -7.19 53.13 -5.47
CA THR A 36 -7.06 51.66 -5.53
C THR A 36 -7.49 50.99 -4.23
N GLN A 37 -7.32 51.67 -3.09
CA GLN A 37 -7.80 51.22 -1.79
C GLN A 37 -9.33 51.20 -1.72
N ALA A 38 -10.01 52.22 -2.26
CA ALA A 38 -11.48 52.26 -2.28
C ALA A 38 -12.06 51.16 -3.19
N GLU A 39 -11.43 50.89 -4.34
CA GLU A 39 -11.81 49.79 -5.21
C GLU A 39 -11.62 48.42 -4.54
N TRP A 40 -10.48 48.22 -3.87
CA TRP A 40 -10.22 46.98 -3.13
C TRP A 40 -11.27 46.74 -2.04
N ILE A 41 -11.66 47.77 -1.28
CA ILE A 41 -12.69 47.65 -0.25
C ILE A 41 -14.06 47.32 -0.86
N ARG A 42 -14.45 47.94 -1.99
CA ARG A 42 -15.70 47.60 -2.70
C ARG A 42 -15.70 46.14 -3.15
N GLY A 43 -14.59 45.65 -3.70
CA GLY A 43 -14.42 44.25 -4.07
C GLY A 43 -14.51 43.29 -2.88
N LYS A 44 -13.94 43.67 -1.72
CA LYS A 44 -14.01 42.88 -0.50
C LYS A 44 -15.43 42.83 0.09
N VAL A 45 -16.13 43.97 0.13
CA VAL A 45 -17.55 44.08 0.52
C VAL A 45 -18.44 43.20 -0.35
N TYR A 46 -18.23 43.20 -1.67
CA TYR A 46 -18.99 42.35 -2.60
C TYR A 46 -18.76 40.86 -2.33
N LYS A 47 -17.51 40.44 -2.08
CA LYS A 47 -17.19 39.05 -1.71
C LYS A 47 -17.84 38.62 -0.40
N LEU A 48 -17.81 39.48 0.63
CA LEU A 48 -18.44 39.22 1.91
C LEU A 48 -19.97 39.12 1.79
N GLU A 49 -20.58 39.94 0.94
CA GLU A 49 -22.01 39.86 0.67
C GLU A 49 -22.39 38.57 -0.06
N LEU A 50 -21.58 38.14 -1.03
CA LEU A 50 -21.80 36.88 -1.73
C LEU A 50 -21.62 35.69 -0.78
N ALA A 51 -20.60 35.72 0.08
CA ALA A 51 -20.34 34.70 1.08
C ALA A 51 -21.44 34.65 2.14
N ALA A 52 -21.98 35.79 2.59
CA ALA A 52 -23.12 35.84 3.50
C ALA A 52 -24.42 35.30 2.88
N LYS A 53 -24.64 35.51 1.57
CA LYS A 53 -25.82 34.97 0.85
C LYS A 53 -25.73 33.46 0.58
N HIS A 54 -24.51 32.92 0.44
CA HIS A 54 -24.28 31.50 0.14
C HIS A 54 -23.75 30.72 1.35
N ALA A 55 -23.57 31.35 2.50
CA ALA A 55 -23.24 30.68 3.73
C ALA A 55 -24.37 29.67 4.01
N PRO A 56 -24.07 28.36 4.10
CA PRO A 56 -25.10 27.41 4.47
C PRO A 56 -25.62 27.84 5.83
N ALA A 57 -26.93 28.08 5.95
CA ALA A 57 -27.56 28.26 7.25
C ALA A 57 -27.05 27.14 8.14
N HIS A 58 -26.36 27.47 9.25
CA HIS A 58 -25.79 26.49 10.16
C HIS A 58 -26.79 25.36 10.32
N PRO A 59 -26.52 24.14 9.80
CA PRO A 59 -27.45 23.08 10.02
C PRO A 59 -27.29 22.78 11.50
N LYS A 60 -28.32 23.12 12.29
CA LYS A 60 -28.50 22.57 13.63
C LYS A 60 -28.61 21.06 13.42
N ASN A 61 -27.47 20.39 13.36
CA ASN A 61 -27.34 18.97 13.10
C ASN A 61 -27.85 18.21 14.33
N GLU A 62 -29.18 18.13 14.47
CA GLU A 62 -29.86 17.30 15.47
C GLU A 62 -29.43 15.82 15.37
N TRP A 63 -29.04 15.37 14.17
CA TRP A 63 -28.51 14.04 13.94
C TRP A 63 -27.11 13.82 14.54
N ALA A 64 -26.29 14.87 14.67
CA ALA A 64 -24.98 14.80 15.34
C ALA A 64 -25.14 14.63 16.87
N LYS A 65 -26.22 15.18 17.46
CA LYS A 65 -26.57 14.91 18.87
C LYS A 65 -27.06 13.48 19.09
N LYS A 66 -27.79 12.90 18.13
CA LYS A 66 -28.23 11.49 18.18
C LYS A 66 -27.10 10.47 18.01
N LEU A 67 -25.99 10.84 17.40
CA LEU A 67 -24.77 10.02 17.28
C LEU A 67 -23.77 10.22 18.44
N GLY A 68 -24.02 11.20 19.33
CA GLY A 68 -23.21 11.45 20.53
C GLY A 68 -22.96 10.22 21.43
N PRO A 69 -23.96 9.35 21.68
CA PRO A 69 -23.77 8.11 22.45
C PRO A 69 -22.94 7.05 21.72
N LEU A 70 -22.83 7.14 20.39
CA LEU A 70 -22.06 6.22 19.56
C LEU A 70 -20.65 6.74 19.25
N ALA A 71 -20.33 7.99 19.59
CA ALA A 71 -18.98 8.54 19.44
C ALA A 71 -17.91 7.76 20.24
N PRO A 72 -18.14 7.34 21.50
CA PRO A 72 -17.20 6.47 22.22
C PRO A 72 -17.01 5.13 21.52
N VAL A 73 -18.10 4.53 20.99
CA VAL A 73 -18.05 3.25 20.27
C VAL A 73 -17.32 3.40 18.94
N ALA A 74 -17.54 4.48 18.20
CA ALA A 74 -16.82 4.79 16.96
C ALA A 74 -15.33 5.04 17.21
N ILE A 75 -14.97 5.75 18.28
CA ILE A 75 -13.58 5.96 18.72
C ILE A 75 -12.97 4.64 19.17
N LEU A 76 -13.71 3.79 19.88
CA LEU A 76 -13.23 2.48 20.34
C LEU A 76 -13.09 1.49 19.18
N LEU A 77 -13.95 1.55 18.17
CA LEU A 77 -13.83 0.81 16.91
C LEU A 77 -12.70 1.34 16.01
N ALA A 78 -12.45 2.65 16.00
CA ALA A 78 -11.32 3.23 15.30
C ALA A 78 -9.99 2.86 15.99
N LYS A 79 -9.95 2.95 17.32
CA LYS A 79 -8.81 2.52 18.14
C LYS A 79 -8.61 1.00 18.07
N SER A 80 -9.67 0.20 17.98
CA SER A 80 -9.55 -1.25 17.82
C SER A 80 -9.00 -1.61 16.44
N LYS A 81 -9.36 -0.91 15.37
CA LYS A 81 -8.70 -1.08 14.05
C LYS A 81 -7.21 -0.77 14.11
N VAL A 82 -6.80 0.30 14.80
CA VAL A 82 -5.37 0.66 14.97
C VAL A 82 -4.66 -0.38 15.83
N LEU A 83 -5.26 -0.81 16.94
CA LEU A 83 -4.70 -1.81 17.84
C LEU A 83 -4.58 -3.18 17.16
N LEU A 84 -5.61 -3.62 16.43
CA LEU A 84 -5.62 -4.88 15.68
C LEU A 84 -4.59 -4.85 14.54
N THR A 85 -4.47 -3.74 13.81
CA THR A 85 -3.44 -3.60 12.77
C THR A 85 -2.03 -3.53 13.36
N ALA A 86 -1.85 -2.89 14.52
CA ALA A 86 -0.58 -2.88 15.24
C ALA A 86 -0.21 -4.27 15.77
N LEU A 87 -1.15 -4.99 16.39
CA LEU A 87 -0.96 -6.37 16.86
C LEU A 87 -0.66 -7.34 15.72
N PHE A 88 -1.38 -7.21 14.60
CA PHE A 88 -1.12 -8.04 13.42
C PHE A 88 0.27 -7.76 12.83
N LYS A 89 0.65 -6.48 12.70
CA LYS A 89 2.00 -6.07 12.28
C LYS A 89 3.07 -6.62 13.23
N LEU A 90 2.86 -6.54 14.54
CA LEU A 90 3.81 -7.03 15.53
C LEU A 90 3.96 -8.56 15.47
N LYS A 91 2.85 -9.31 15.42
CA LYS A 91 2.88 -10.78 15.29
C LYS A 91 3.55 -11.23 14.00
N PHE A 92 3.28 -10.53 12.89
CA PHE A 92 3.93 -10.78 11.61
C PHE A 92 5.44 -10.53 11.69
N LEU A 93 5.87 -9.37 12.22
CA LEU A 93 7.29 -9.04 12.36
C LEU A 93 8.02 -9.98 13.32
N LEU A 94 7.37 -10.39 14.42
CA LEU A 94 7.91 -11.39 15.35
C LEU A 94 8.03 -12.76 14.68
N SER A 95 7.05 -13.17 13.88
CA SER A 95 7.09 -14.45 13.15
C SER A 95 8.18 -14.45 12.08
N LEU A 96 8.32 -13.35 11.31
CA LEU A 96 9.39 -13.19 10.33
C LEU A 96 10.76 -13.13 11.02
N GLY A 97 10.85 -12.42 12.15
CA GLY A 97 12.06 -12.34 12.96
C GLY A 97 12.47 -13.70 13.53
N ALA A 98 11.52 -14.48 14.05
CA ALA A 98 11.77 -15.83 14.55
C ALA A 98 12.19 -16.79 13.41
N PHE A 99 11.54 -16.69 12.25
CA PHE A 99 11.93 -17.43 11.05
C PHE A 99 13.38 -17.11 10.64
N MET A 100 13.72 -15.82 10.56
CA MET A 100 15.08 -15.38 10.24
C MET A 100 16.11 -15.81 11.29
N ALA A 101 15.76 -15.70 12.57
CA ALA A 101 16.62 -16.10 13.68
C ALA A 101 16.90 -17.62 13.67
N LEU A 102 15.89 -18.44 13.33
CA LEU A 102 16.06 -19.89 13.21
C LEU A 102 17.08 -20.24 12.12
N TYR A 103 16.89 -19.72 10.90
CA TYR A 103 17.81 -20.02 9.80
C TYR A 103 19.21 -19.43 10.00
N TRP A 104 19.30 -18.23 10.59
CA TRP A 104 20.59 -17.67 10.98
C TRP A 104 21.30 -18.51 12.05
N SER A 105 20.58 -19.04 13.03
CA SER A 105 21.15 -19.92 14.05
C SER A 105 21.75 -21.20 13.44
N LEU A 106 21.11 -21.74 12.40
CA LEU A 106 21.52 -23.00 11.76
C LEU A 106 22.66 -22.82 10.74
N TYR A 107 22.66 -21.71 10.01
CA TYR A 107 23.52 -21.53 8.83
C TYR A 107 24.40 -20.28 8.89
N GLY A 108 24.31 -19.50 9.97
CA GLY A 108 25.14 -18.34 10.26
C GLY A 108 25.08 -17.24 9.20
N ALA A 109 26.22 -16.58 9.02
CA ALA A 109 26.37 -15.44 8.12
C ALA A 109 26.11 -15.79 6.65
N ALA A 110 26.38 -17.03 6.23
CA ALA A 110 26.17 -17.46 4.85
C ALA A 110 24.69 -17.35 4.44
N PHE A 111 23.78 -17.77 5.32
CA PHE A 111 22.35 -17.61 5.07
C PHE A 111 21.93 -16.15 5.05
N GLY A 112 22.38 -15.33 6.02
CA GLY A 112 21.94 -13.93 6.06
C GLY A 112 22.43 -13.12 4.86
N VAL A 113 23.69 -13.30 4.43
CA VAL A 113 24.22 -12.65 3.21
C VAL A 113 23.46 -13.13 1.98
N GLY A 114 23.27 -14.44 1.82
CA GLY A 114 22.50 -15.00 0.72
C GLY A 114 21.06 -14.49 0.68
N PHE A 115 20.41 -14.37 1.84
CA PHE A 115 19.04 -13.91 1.95
C PHE A 115 18.90 -12.43 1.59
N VAL A 116 19.81 -11.57 2.04
CA VAL A 116 19.86 -10.15 1.64
C VAL A 116 20.08 -10.02 0.13
N LEU A 117 20.97 -10.84 -0.45
CA LEU A 117 21.17 -10.87 -1.90
C LEU A 117 19.91 -11.32 -2.66
N LEU A 118 19.13 -12.26 -2.12
CA LEU A 118 17.89 -12.71 -2.76
C LEU A 118 16.77 -11.67 -2.66
N ILE A 119 16.70 -10.90 -1.57
CA ILE A 119 15.85 -9.70 -1.49
C ILE A 119 16.30 -8.67 -2.52
N PHE A 120 17.61 -8.46 -2.68
CA PHE A 120 18.12 -7.56 -3.71
C PHE A 120 17.69 -8.00 -5.12
N VAL A 121 17.79 -9.29 -5.42
CA VAL A 121 17.35 -9.86 -6.71
C VAL A 121 15.87 -9.61 -6.96
N HIS A 122 15.02 -9.75 -5.93
CA HIS A 122 13.60 -9.42 -6.00
C HIS A 122 13.39 -7.94 -6.38
N GLU A 123 14.01 -6.99 -5.66
CA GLU A 123 13.88 -5.56 -5.98
C GLU A 123 14.43 -5.20 -7.36
N MET A 124 15.53 -5.84 -7.76
CA MET A 124 16.09 -5.69 -9.09
C MET A 124 15.12 -6.17 -10.17
N GLY A 125 14.27 -7.16 -9.88
CA GLY A 125 13.17 -7.57 -10.76
C GLY A 125 12.21 -6.42 -11.06
N HIS A 126 11.76 -5.70 -10.03
CA HIS A 126 10.95 -4.50 -10.22
C HIS A 126 11.70 -3.42 -10.99
N TYR A 127 12.92 -3.10 -10.58
CA TYR A 127 13.75 -2.06 -11.20
C TYR A 127 13.95 -2.32 -12.70
N ILE A 128 14.34 -3.56 -13.06
CA ILE A 128 14.59 -3.95 -14.45
C ILE A 128 13.31 -3.83 -15.28
N ASP A 129 12.16 -4.29 -14.77
CA ASP A 129 10.89 -4.20 -15.51
C ASP A 129 10.44 -2.73 -15.70
N ILE A 130 10.63 -1.87 -14.70
CA ILE A 130 10.33 -0.44 -14.81
C ILE A 130 11.23 0.21 -15.87
N ARG A 131 12.54 -0.04 -15.83
CA ARG A 131 13.52 0.50 -16.79
C ARG A 131 13.27 0.00 -18.21
N ARG A 132 12.92 -1.28 -18.39
CA ARG A 132 12.57 -1.87 -19.70
C ARG A 132 11.35 -1.21 -20.32
N ARG A 133 10.45 -0.65 -19.51
CA ARG A 133 9.26 0.09 -19.95
C ARG A 133 9.52 1.59 -20.19
N GLY A 134 10.78 2.04 -20.07
CA GLY A 134 11.16 3.45 -20.25
C GLY A 134 10.71 4.37 -19.12
N LEU A 135 10.36 3.82 -17.96
CA LEU A 135 9.87 4.58 -16.81
C LEU A 135 11.03 4.97 -15.87
N PRO A 136 10.97 6.13 -15.21
CA PRO A 136 11.99 6.56 -14.26
C PRO A 136 11.89 5.73 -12.97
N ALA A 137 12.97 5.00 -12.65
CA ALA A 137 13.14 4.26 -11.41
C ALA A 137 14.46 4.64 -10.76
N ASP A 138 14.42 4.84 -9.44
CA ASP A 138 15.60 4.99 -8.61
C ASP A 138 16.16 3.61 -8.24
N MET A 139 17.42 3.56 -7.78
CA MET A 139 18.01 2.31 -7.29
C MET A 139 17.26 1.80 -6.04
N PRO A 140 17.20 0.46 -5.82
CA PRO A 140 16.59 -0.11 -4.63
C PRO A 140 17.22 0.44 -3.34
N VAL A 141 16.37 0.88 -2.40
CA VAL A 141 16.82 1.34 -1.07
C VAL A 141 16.46 0.28 -0.04
N PHE A 142 17.46 -0.19 0.71
CA PHE A 142 17.26 -1.12 1.81
C PHE A 142 16.75 -0.40 3.06
N LEU A 143 15.61 -0.87 3.59
CA LEU A 143 15.05 -0.47 4.86
C LEU A 143 15.36 -1.52 5.94
N PRO A 144 16.12 -1.17 6.99
CA PRO A 144 16.43 -2.09 8.07
C PRO A 144 15.16 -2.72 8.67
N GLY A 145 15.10 -4.05 8.66
CA GLY A 145 14.00 -4.82 9.28
C GLY A 145 12.69 -4.88 8.49
N LEU A 146 12.58 -4.20 7.34
CA LEU A 146 11.35 -4.17 6.52
C LEU A 146 11.53 -4.68 5.10
N GLY A 147 12.77 -4.73 4.59
CA GLY A 147 13.09 -5.23 3.24
C GLY A 147 13.83 -4.17 2.42
N ALA A 148 13.64 -4.18 1.11
CA ALA A 148 14.05 -3.09 0.23
C ALA A 148 12.85 -2.62 -0.59
N TYR A 149 12.94 -1.46 -1.22
CA TYR A 149 11.89 -1.02 -2.15
C TYR A 149 12.48 -0.16 -3.26
N VAL A 150 11.87 -0.23 -4.44
CA VAL A 150 12.17 0.65 -5.58
C VAL A 150 11.20 1.84 -5.60
N ARG A 151 11.74 3.06 -5.54
CA ARG A 151 10.96 4.28 -5.75
C ARG A 151 10.86 4.56 -7.25
N TRP A 152 9.64 4.81 -7.72
CA TRP A 152 9.40 5.18 -9.11
C TRP A 152 8.15 6.06 -9.24
N GLN A 153 8.12 6.92 -10.26
CA GLN A 153 6.97 7.78 -10.54
C GLN A 153 5.96 7.05 -11.43
N ALA A 154 4.75 6.88 -10.90
CA ALA A 154 3.68 6.13 -11.57
C ALA A 154 2.54 7.02 -12.13
N LEU A 155 2.80 8.32 -12.33
CA LEU A 155 1.82 9.24 -12.90
C LEU A 155 1.47 8.83 -14.34
N GLY A 156 0.18 8.63 -14.62
CA GLY A 156 -0.32 8.24 -15.95
C GLY A 156 -0.10 6.76 -16.33
N VAL A 157 0.50 5.94 -15.46
CA VAL A 157 0.78 4.53 -15.77
C VAL A 157 -0.46 3.66 -15.55
N THR A 158 -0.77 2.83 -16.54
CA THR A 158 -1.95 1.95 -16.50
C THR A 158 -1.89 0.95 -15.34
N ARG A 159 -3.06 0.53 -14.83
CA ARG A 159 -3.14 -0.47 -13.75
C ARG A 159 -2.50 -1.80 -14.15
N THR A 160 -2.63 -2.20 -15.42
CA THR A 160 -2.04 -3.42 -15.96
C THR A 160 -0.52 -3.36 -15.99
N THR A 161 0.08 -2.22 -16.37
CA THR A 161 1.52 -2.01 -16.29
C THR A 161 2.01 -2.05 -14.85
N ARG A 162 1.32 -1.37 -13.92
CA ARG A 162 1.67 -1.41 -12.49
C ARG A 162 1.62 -2.83 -11.92
N ALA A 163 0.60 -3.60 -12.30
CA ALA A 163 0.46 -4.99 -11.91
C ALA A 163 1.56 -5.89 -12.49
N ALA A 164 1.97 -5.66 -13.74
CA ALA A 164 3.08 -6.40 -14.33
C ALA A 164 4.40 -6.10 -13.62
N VAL A 165 4.67 -4.82 -13.33
CA VAL A 165 5.84 -4.40 -12.55
C VAL A 165 5.84 -5.04 -11.17
N SER A 166 4.71 -5.09 -10.48
CA SER A 166 4.65 -5.70 -9.15
C SER A 166 4.83 -7.22 -9.18
N LEU A 167 4.49 -7.91 -10.26
CA LEU A 167 4.79 -9.35 -10.41
C LEU A 167 6.24 -9.64 -10.83
N ALA A 168 6.96 -8.64 -11.36
CA ALA A 168 8.34 -8.80 -11.81
C ALA A 168 9.32 -9.10 -10.66
N GLY A 169 9.12 -8.51 -9.48
CA GLY A 169 9.92 -8.82 -8.29
C GLY A 169 9.74 -10.26 -7.83
N PRO A 170 8.51 -10.73 -7.57
CA PRO A 170 8.20 -12.13 -7.29
C PRO A 170 8.74 -13.11 -8.33
N LEU A 171 8.70 -12.76 -9.62
CA LEU A 171 9.31 -13.58 -10.68
C LEU A 171 10.83 -13.64 -10.55
N ALA A 172 11.52 -12.52 -10.31
CA ALA A 172 12.97 -12.52 -10.08
C ALA A 172 13.35 -13.30 -8.82
N GLY A 173 12.55 -13.18 -7.76
CA GLY A 173 12.69 -13.97 -6.54
C GLY A 173 12.53 -15.48 -6.80
N PHE A 174 11.57 -15.88 -7.66
CA PHE A 174 11.48 -17.26 -8.13
C PHE A 174 12.76 -17.72 -8.82
N LEU A 175 13.31 -16.93 -9.74
CA LEU A 175 14.55 -17.29 -10.44
C LEU A 175 15.72 -17.46 -9.45
N GLY A 176 15.85 -16.54 -8.47
CA GLY A 176 16.83 -16.65 -7.40
C GLY A 176 16.65 -17.92 -6.55
N ALA A 177 15.41 -18.22 -6.18
CA ALA A 177 15.07 -19.43 -5.42
C ALA A 177 15.35 -20.71 -6.23
N ALA A 178 15.05 -20.71 -7.53
CA ALA A 178 15.32 -21.84 -8.42
C ALA A 178 16.83 -22.08 -8.59
N VAL A 179 17.63 -21.02 -8.70
CA VAL A 179 19.10 -21.14 -8.70
C VAL A 179 19.59 -21.77 -7.39
N CYS A 180 19.10 -21.31 -6.24
CA CYS A 180 19.43 -21.91 -4.95
C CYS A 180 18.99 -23.39 -4.87
N ALA A 181 17.80 -23.73 -5.39
CA ALA A 181 17.32 -25.11 -5.45
C ALA A 181 18.26 -26.01 -6.28
N VAL A 182 18.68 -25.55 -7.45
CA VAL A 182 19.64 -26.27 -8.31
C VAL A 182 20.99 -26.44 -7.61
N MET A 183 21.47 -25.41 -6.91
CA MET A 183 22.71 -25.49 -6.15
C MET A 183 22.60 -26.49 -5.00
N TRP A 184 21.46 -26.56 -4.33
CA TRP A 184 21.20 -27.59 -3.33
C TRP A 184 21.21 -29.00 -3.94
N TYR A 185 20.51 -29.24 -5.05
CA TYR A 185 20.52 -30.55 -5.72
C TYR A 185 21.94 -31.00 -6.13
N LYS A 186 22.81 -30.06 -6.51
CA LYS A 186 24.19 -30.37 -6.90
C LYS A 186 25.14 -30.57 -5.72
N THR A 187 24.96 -29.83 -4.63
CA THR A 187 25.94 -29.78 -3.52
C THR A 187 25.49 -30.51 -2.27
N GLY A 188 24.20 -30.78 -2.12
CA GLY A 188 23.59 -31.31 -0.89
C GLY A 188 23.60 -30.33 0.30
N SER A 189 24.10 -29.11 0.15
CA SER A 189 24.25 -28.18 1.28
C SER A 189 22.91 -27.59 1.73
N GLY A 190 22.59 -27.76 3.02
CA GLY A 190 21.36 -27.27 3.64
C GLY A 190 21.16 -25.75 3.52
N VAL A 191 22.24 -24.97 3.41
CA VAL A 191 22.16 -23.51 3.25
C VAL A 191 21.42 -23.14 1.96
N TRP A 192 21.68 -23.85 0.87
CA TRP A 192 21.02 -23.58 -0.42
C TRP A 192 19.53 -23.96 -0.39
N ALA A 193 19.18 -25.07 0.26
CA ALA A 193 17.79 -25.46 0.48
C ALA A 193 17.05 -24.43 1.34
N ALA A 194 17.70 -23.94 2.40
CA ALA A 194 17.19 -22.89 3.27
C ALA A 194 16.97 -21.58 2.51
N LEU A 195 17.94 -21.12 1.72
CA LEU A 195 17.84 -19.90 0.92
C LEU A 195 16.72 -20.00 -0.13
N ALA A 196 16.62 -21.12 -0.82
CA ALA A 196 15.56 -21.35 -1.80
C ALA A 196 14.17 -21.36 -1.14
N SER A 197 14.03 -22.08 -0.02
CA SER A 197 12.77 -22.15 0.73
C SER A 197 12.37 -20.80 1.31
N ALA A 198 13.29 -20.10 1.97
CA ALA A 198 13.05 -18.79 2.55
C ALA A 198 12.69 -17.75 1.49
N THR A 199 13.38 -17.77 0.34
CA THR A 199 13.09 -16.87 -0.77
C THR A 199 11.72 -17.17 -1.37
N ALA A 200 11.40 -18.44 -1.64
CA ALA A 200 10.11 -18.80 -2.19
C ALA A 200 8.96 -18.42 -1.23
N TRP A 201 9.14 -18.68 0.06
CA TRP A 201 8.19 -18.32 1.12
C TRP A 201 7.95 -16.81 1.20
N LEU A 202 9.02 -16.00 1.21
CA LEU A 202 8.93 -14.53 1.24
C LEU A 202 8.22 -13.98 -0.01
N ASN A 203 8.53 -14.51 -1.19
CA ASN A 203 7.91 -14.06 -2.44
C ASN A 203 6.41 -14.44 -2.51
N ILE A 204 6.01 -15.62 -2.00
CA ILE A 204 4.60 -15.98 -1.90
C ILE A 204 3.86 -15.08 -0.90
N LEU A 205 4.50 -14.68 0.20
CA LEU A 205 3.91 -13.67 1.09
C LEU A 205 3.71 -12.33 0.39
N ASN A 206 4.68 -11.86 -0.40
CA ASN A 206 4.52 -10.65 -1.20
C ASN A 206 3.40 -10.77 -2.23
N LEU A 207 3.04 -11.99 -2.63
CA LEU A 207 1.89 -12.28 -3.47
C LEU A 207 0.56 -12.37 -2.71
N ILE A 208 0.47 -12.04 -1.42
CA ILE A 208 -0.83 -11.89 -0.76
C ILE A 208 -1.45 -10.56 -1.24
N PRO A 209 -2.70 -10.55 -1.74
CA PRO A 209 -3.26 -9.35 -2.36
C PRO A 209 -3.85 -8.36 -1.34
N ILE A 210 -3.00 -7.89 -0.42
CA ILE A 210 -3.34 -6.93 0.62
C ILE A 210 -2.32 -5.79 0.70
N TRP A 211 -2.80 -4.60 1.07
CA TRP A 211 -1.97 -3.44 1.42
C TRP A 211 -0.95 -3.04 0.33
N VAL A 212 0.32 -2.92 0.71
CA VAL A 212 1.46 -2.47 -0.10
C VAL A 212 2.24 -3.64 -0.72
N LEU A 213 1.82 -4.88 -0.46
CA LEU A 213 2.46 -6.06 -1.03
C LEU A 213 2.25 -6.10 -2.55
N ASP A 214 3.14 -6.80 -3.24
CA ASP A 214 3.14 -6.92 -4.70
C ASP A 214 1.84 -7.49 -5.27
N GLY A 215 1.31 -8.52 -4.62
CA GLY A 215 0.02 -9.13 -4.93
C GLY A 215 -1.12 -8.12 -4.80
N GLY A 216 -0.99 -7.15 -3.89
CA GLY A 216 -1.94 -6.07 -3.71
C GLY A 216 -2.02 -5.22 -4.96
N GLN A 217 -0.87 -4.79 -5.48
CA GLN A 217 -0.82 -4.02 -6.72
C GLN A 217 -1.22 -4.84 -7.94
N ALA A 218 -0.84 -6.12 -7.99
CA ALA A 218 -1.20 -7.03 -9.07
C ALA A 218 -2.72 -7.22 -9.18
N ALA A 219 -3.40 -7.40 -8.03
CA ALA A 219 -4.84 -7.61 -7.97
C ALA A 219 -5.68 -6.38 -8.42
N ASN A 220 -5.09 -5.18 -8.48
CA ASN A 220 -5.77 -3.97 -8.99
C ASN A 220 -6.07 -4.04 -10.49
N ALA A 221 -5.40 -4.91 -11.23
CA ALA A 221 -5.64 -5.16 -12.65
C ALA A 221 -6.60 -6.34 -12.92
N LEU A 222 -7.11 -6.99 -11.86
CA LEU A 222 -7.96 -8.17 -11.97
C LEU A 222 -9.44 -7.83 -11.76
N SER A 223 -10.30 -8.29 -12.67
CA SER A 223 -11.75 -8.40 -12.55
C SER A 223 -12.18 -9.45 -11.52
N LYS A 224 -13.48 -9.52 -11.22
CA LYS A 224 -14.05 -10.57 -10.36
C LYS A 224 -13.75 -11.97 -10.88
N THR A 225 -13.91 -12.22 -12.18
CA THR A 225 -13.68 -13.54 -12.79
C THR A 225 -12.22 -13.97 -12.61
N GLU A 226 -11.27 -13.08 -12.90
CA GLU A 226 -9.84 -13.37 -12.74
C GLU A 226 -9.46 -13.58 -11.27
N ARG A 227 -10.08 -12.85 -10.34
CA ARG A 227 -9.91 -13.07 -8.90
C ARG A 227 -10.46 -14.44 -8.47
N PHE A 228 -11.58 -14.90 -9.03
CA PHE A 228 -12.09 -16.26 -8.80
C PHE A 228 -11.16 -17.34 -9.36
N VAL A 229 -10.61 -17.14 -10.56
CA VAL A 229 -9.60 -18.05 -11.12
C VAL A 229 -8.38 -18.13 -10.21
N LEU A 230 -7.85 -16.97 -9.78
CA LEU A 230 -6.72 -16.91 -8.86
C LEU A 230 -7.03 -17.61 -7.52
N LEU A 231 -8.23 -17.40 -6.97
CA LEU A 231 -8.68 -18.09 -5.75
C LEU A 231 -8.70 -19.62 -5.95
N ALA A 232 -9.30 -20.10 -7.04
CA ALA A 232 -9.34 -21.52 -7.35
C ALA A 232 -7.93 -22.12 -7.51
N SER A 233 -7.02 -21.41 -8.20
CA SER A 233 -5.62 -21.81 -8.33
C SER A 233 -4.91 -21.88 -6.97
N CYS A 234 -5.15 -20.92 -6.06
CA CYS A 234 -4.57 -20.93 -4.72
C CYS A 234 -5.09 -22.12 -3.90
N LEU A 235 -6.39 -22.42 -3.95
CA LEU A 235 -6.97 -23.56 -3.26
C LEU A 235 -6.48 -24.90 -3.81
N ALA A 236 -6.31 -25.01 -5.14
CA ALA A 236 -5.71 -26.19 -5.77
C ALA A 236 -4.26 -26.40 -5.32
N LEU A 237 -3.45 -25.34 -5.33
CA LEU A 237 -2.05 -25.40 -4.87
C LEU A 237 -1.96 -25.73 -3.38
N TRP A 238 -2.86 -25.20 -2.55
CA TRP A 238 -2.97 -25.60 -1.15
C TRP A 238 -3.29 -27.10 -1.00
N ALA A 239 -4.27 -27.61 -1.75
CA ALA A 239 -4.66 -29.02 -1.71
C ALA A 239 -3.53 -29.97 -2.17
N ILE A 240 -2.75 -29.57 -3.18
CA ILE A 240 -1.64 -30.37 -3.72
C ILE A 240 -0.42 -30.34 -2.79
N THR A 241 -0.07 -29.17 -2.26
CA THR A 241 1.18 -28.99 -1.50
C THR A 241 1.02 -29.12 0.01
N GLY A 242 -0.21 -29.01 0.53
CA GLY A 242 -0.50 -28.92 1.97
C GLY A 242 0.01 -27.64 2.63
N ASN A 243 0.60 -26.69 1.88
CA ASN A 243 1.26 -25.52 2.45
C ASN A 243 0.26 -24.39 2.75
N GLY A 244 0.13 -24.04 4.05
CA GLY A 244 -0.79 -23.01 4.53
C GLY A 244 -0.58 -21.61 3.93
N LEU A 245 0.57 -21.32 3.31
CA LEU A 245 0.80 -20.06 2.60
C LEU A 245 -0.22 -19.83 1.48
N PHE A 246 -0.55 -20.85 0.69
CA PHE A 246 -1.52 -20.71 -0.40
C PHE A 246 -2.92 -20.42 0.13
N PHE A 247 -3.24 -20.94 1.31
CA PHE A 247 -4.48 -20.60 2.01
C PHE A 247 -4.49 -19.13 2.48
N LEU A 248 -3.35 -18.59 2.93
CA LEU A 248 -3.24 -17.16 3.27
C LEU A 248 -3.44 -16.26 2.03
N VAL A 249 -2.83 -16.63 0.89
CA VAL A 249 -3.04 -15.90 -0.37
C VAL A 249 -4.51 -15.99 -0.78
N ALA A 250 -5.12 -17.17 -0.73
CA ALA A 250 -6.55 -17.38 -1.00
C ALA A 250 -7.44 -16.50 -0.10
N GLY A 251 -7.11 -16.38 1.19
CA GLY A 251 -7.79 -15.48 2.12
C GLY A 251 -7.71 -14.02 1.69
N GLY A 252 -6.53 -13.57 1.25
CA GLY A 252 -6.35 -12.23 0.68
C GLY A 252 -7.17 -12.02 -0.59
N VAL A 253 -7.18 -12.99 -1.52
CA VAL A 253 -7.97 -12.92 -2.76
C VAL A 253 -9.46 -12.85 -2.43
N THR A 254 -9.90 -13.66 -1.47
CA THR A 254 -11.29 -13.68 -0.98
C THR A 254 -11.70 -12.33 -0.42
N TYR A 255 -10.85 -11.71 0.42
CA TYR A 255 -11.08 -10.34 0.89
C TYR A 255 -11.25 -9.35 -0.27
N ARG A 256 -10.41 -9.47 -1.31
CA ARG A 256 -10.47 -8.62 -2.52
C ARG A 256 -11.70 -8.88 -3.39
N LEU A 257 -12.40 -10.01 -3.27
CA LEU A 257 -13.66 -10.22 -3.99
C LEU A 257 -14.78 -9.28 -3.50
N PHE A 258 -14.71 -8.83 -2.25
CA PHE A 258 -15.69 -7.95 -1.63
C PHE A 258 -15.32 -6.45 -1.73
N THR A 259 -14.11 -6.12 -2.20
CA THR A 259 -13.70 -4.73 -2.39
C THR A 259 -14.23 -4.15 -3.71
N ARG A 260 -14.53 -2.84 -3.72
CA ARG A 260 -15.12 -2.14 -4.87
C ARG A 260 -14.08 -1.55 -5.84
N ASP A 261 -12.89 -2.14 -5.89
CA ASP A 261 -11.70 -1.60 -6.56
C ASP A 261 -11.48 -2.14 -7.98
N LEU A 262 -12.56 -2.57 -8.65
CA LEU A 262 -12.48 -3.21 -9.96
C LEU A 262 -11.86 -2.27 -11.02
N PRO A 263 -10.98 -2.79 -11.89
CA PRO A 263 -10.41 -2.00 -12.97
C PRO A 263 -11.44 -1.71 -14.06
N PRO A 264 -11.36 -0.54 -14.72
CA PRO A 264 -12.17 -0.24 -15.90
C PRO A 264 -11.79 -1.15 -17.09
N MET A 265 -10.52 -1.55 -17.17
CA MET A 265 -10.02 -2.52 -18.15
C MET A 265 -9.25 -3.63 -17.42
N PRO A 266 -9.87 -4.79 -17.19
CA PRO A 266 -9.19 -5.94 -16.63
C PRO A 266 -8.20 -6.57 -17.62
N SER A 267 -7.26 -7.36 -17.12
CA SER A 267 -6.25 -8.03 -17.95
C SER A 267 -6.08 -9.50 -17.58
N PRO A 268 -6.59 -10.42 -18.43
CA PRO A 268 -6.43 -11.86 -18.22
C PRO A 268 -4.95 -12.28 -18.20
N LYS A 269 -4.11 -11.56 -18.95
CA LYS A 269 -2.66 -11.76 -19.00
C LYS A 269 -2.01 -11.60 -17.62
N ILE A 270 -2.47 -10.62 -16.83
CA ILE A 270 -1.97 -10.43 -15.46
C ILE A 270 -2.41 -11.57 -14.56
N ALA A 271 -3.65 -12.07 -14.71
CA ALA A 271 -4.13 -13.21 -13.93
C ALA A 271 -3.27 -14.46 -14.19
N VAL A 272 -3.01 -14.76 -15.47
CA VAL A 272 -2.14 -15.87 -15.87
C VAL A 272 -0.73 -15.68 -15.33
N TYR A 273 -0.17 -14.47 -15.44
CA TYR A 273 1.17 -14.18 -14.91
C TYR A 273 1.23 -14.39 -13.39
N TYR A 274 0.22 -13.92 -12.65
CA TYR A 274 0.13 -14.11 -11.21
C TYR A 274 0.10 -15.60 -10.85
N VAL A 275 -0.82 -16.36 -11.46
CA VAL A 275 -0.96 -17.81 -11.22
C VAL A 275 0.33 -18.54 -11.56
N PHE A 276 0.99 -18.17 -12.67
CA PHE A 276 2.27 -18.76 -13.06
C PHE A 276 3.35 -18.53 -11.99
N VAL A 277 3.56 -17.29 -11.55
CA VAL A 277 4.59 -17.00 -10.53
C VAL A 277 4.28 -17.73 -9.23
N LEU A 278 3.00 -17.77 -8.83
CA LEU A 278 2.56 -18.44 -7.61
C LEU A 278 2.78 -19.96 -7.68
N ALA A 279 2.47 -20.59 -8.82
CA ALA A 279 2.73 -22.00 -9.06
C ALA A 279 4.23 -22.32 -9.14
N ALA A 280 5.02 -21.45 -9.79
CA ALA A 280 6.46 -21.60 -9.92
C ALA A 280 7.16 -21.53 -8.55
N LEU A 281 6.83 -20.54 -7.72
CA LEU A 281 7.31 -20.47 -6.33
C LEU A 281 6.84 -21.67 -5.51
N GLY A 282 5.60 -22.12 -5.72
CA GLY A 282 5.07 -23.32 -5.08
C GLY A 282 5.79 -24.60 -5.43
N SER A 283 6.20 -24.75 -6.70
CA SER A 283 7.01 -25.89 -7.11
C SER A 283 8.37 -25.92 -6.41
N VAL A 284 9.00 -24.76 -6.18
CA VAL A 284 10.26 -24.70 -5.41
C VAL A 284 10.03 -25.22 -3.98
N LEU A 285 8.98 -24.76 -3.31
CA LEU A 285 8.65 -25.23 -1.95
C LEU A 285 8.24 -26.71 -1.89
N TYR A 286 7.62 -27.22 -2.94
CA TYR A 286 7.21 -28.62 -3.01
C TYR A 286 8.40 -29.56 -3.27
N LEU A 287 9.36 -29.12 -4.08
CA LEU A 287 10.52 -29.91 -4.48
C LEU A 287 11.63 -29.91 -3.41
N ILE A 288 11.71 -28.87 -2.59
CA ILE A 288 12.71 -28.77 -1.52
C ILE A 288 12.15 -29.40 -0.25
N PRO A 289 12.80 -30.43 0.31
CA PRO A 289 12.41 -31.02 1.57
C PRO A 289 12.43 -29.95 2.66
N THR A 290 11.31 -29.80 3.35
CA THR A 290 11.22 -29.00 4.58
C THR A 290 12.13 -29.55 5.69
N GLN A 291 12.67 -30.77 5.51
CA GLN A 291 13.64 -31.43 6.37
C GLN A 291 15.08 -31.21 5.88
N GLY A 292 15.54 -29.96 5.95
CA GLY A 292 16.97 -29.63 6.04
C GLY A 292 17.43 -29.34 7.47
N PHE A 293 16.56 -29.58 8.46
CA PHE A 293 16.84 -29.33 9.87
C PHE A 293 17.54 -30.55 10.47
N GLY A 294 18.86 -30.61 10.25
CA GLY A 294 19.75 -31.54 10.93
C GLY A 294 20.02 -32.80 10.11
N GLN A 295 21.08 -32.77 9.31
CA GLN A 295 22.13 -33.79 9.23
C GLN A 295 23.19 -33.26 8.26
N GLN A 296 24.14 -32.49 8.78
CA GLN A 296 25.57 -32.60 8.50
C GLN A 296 26.31 -32.30 9.81
#